data_AF-A0A4Q5QXM5-F1
#
_entry.id   AF-A0A4Q5QXM5-F1
#
_cell.length_a   1.000
_cell.length_b   1.000
_cell.length_c   1.000
_cell.angle_alpha   90.00
_cell.angle_beta   90.00
_cell.angle_gamma   90.00
#
_symmetry.space_group_name_H-M   'P 1'
#
loop_
_entity.id
_entity.type
_entity.pdbx_description
1 polymer ?
#
loop_
_entity_poly.entity_id
_entity_poly.type
_entity_poly.pdbx_seq_one_letter_code
_entity_poly.pdbx_strand_id
1 'polypeptide(L)' 'DNKVLSVEVPTLAPGTYKVIWHATAVDTHKTEGNFSFTVKP' A
#
# COMPACT_ATOMS: atom_id res chain seq x y z
N ASP A 1 3.34 -19.09 -0.05
CA ASP A 1 2.05 -18.39 -0.26
C ASP A 1 2.41 -16.94 -0.56
N ASN A 2 2.37 -16.51 -1.83
CA ASN A 2 2.88 -15.21 -2.30
C ASN A 2 1.75 -14.19 -2.47
N LYS A 3 0.77 -14.23 -1.56
CA LYS A 3 -0.44 -13.41 -1.66
C LYS A 3 -0.35 -12.12 -0.84
N VAL A 4 0.72 -11.94 -0.08
CA VAL A 4 0.94 -10.78 0.79
C VAL A 4 2.21 -10.04 0.37
N LEU A 5 2.09 -8.74 0.15
CA LEU A 5 3.20 -7.81 -0.03
C LEU A 5 3.26 -6.89 1.19
N SER A 6 4.40 -6.85 1.88
CA SER A 6 4.62 -5.96 3.02
C SER A 6 5.62 -4.87 2.65
N VAL A 7 5.36 -3.63 3.08
CA VAL A 7 6.21 -2.47 2.84
C VAL A 7 6.40 -1.75 4.16
N GLU A 8 7.66 -1.56 4.55
CA GLU A 8 7.98 -0.75 5.73
C GLU A 8 7.88 0.73 5.40
N VAL A 9 7.36 1.50 6.36
CA VAL A 9 7.26 2.96 6.26
C VAL A 9 7.96 3.60 7.46
N PRO A 10 8.55 4.79 7.29
CA PRO A 10 9.10 5.54 8.42
C PRO A 10 7.99 5.96 9.39
N THR A 11 8.36 6.41 10.58
CA THR A 11 7.41 6.99 11.53
C THR A 11 6.65 8.15 10.89
N LEU A 12 5.33 8.02 10.82
CA LEU A 12 4.45 9.02 10.23
C LEU A 12 3.96 9.99 11.31
N ALA A 13 3.97 11.28 10.99
CA ALA A 13 3.31 12.29 11.82
C ALA A 13 1.79 12.12 11.75
N PRO A 14 1.02 12.67 12.71
CA PRO A 14 -0.43 12.69 12.62
C PRO A 14 -0.90 13.40 11.33
N GLY A 15 -1.80 12.77 10.59
CA GLY A 15 -2.24 13.28 9.29
C GLY A 15 -2.95 12.22 8.45
N THR A 16 -3.52 12.66 7.32
CA THR A 16 -4.16 11.77 6.34
C THR A 16 -3.17 11.42 5.24
N TYR A 17 -3.03 10.13 4.98
CA TYR A 17 -2.12 9.56 4.01
C TYR A 17 -2.89 8.75 2.97
N LYS A 18 -2.31 8.67 1.77
CA LYS A 18 -2.82 7.86 0.67
C LYS A 18 -1.76 6.87 0.23
N VAL A 19 -2.10 5.59 0.25
CA VAL A 19 -1.35 4.50 -0.36
C VAL A 19 -1.83 4.36 -1.80
N ILE A 20 -0.91 4.38 -2.75
CA ILE A 20 -1.16 4.10 -4.17
C ILE A 20 -0.25 2.93 -4.54
N TRP A 21 -0.80 1.87 -5.12
CA TRP A 21 -0.04 0.65 -5.41
C TRP A 21 -0.34 0.14 -6.82
N HIS A 22 0.69 -0.42 -7.45
CA HIS A 22 0.62 -1.16 -8.70
C HIS A 22 1.35 -2.51 -8.50
N ALA A 23 0.65 -3.62 -8.73
CA ALA A 23 1.18 -4.97 -8.57
C ALA A 23 1.10 -5.74 -9.90
N THR A 24 2.05 -6.64 -10.13
CA THR A 24 2.04 -7.56 -11.28
C THR A 24 1.99 -8.99 -10.74
N ALA A 25 0.96 -9.73 -11.13
CA ALA A 25 0.82 -11.15 -10.78
C ALA A 25 1.78 -12.02 -11.61
N VAL A 26 1.95 -13.27 -11.18
CA VAL A 26 2.85 -14.25 -11.83
C VAL A 26 2.45 -14.58 -13.26
N ASP A 27 1.18 -14.33 -13.61
CA ASP A 27 0.62 -14.50 -14.96
C ASP A 27 0.71 -13.21 -15.81
N THR A 28 1.46 -12.21 -15.33
CA THR A 28 1.69 -10.91 -15.98
C THR A 28 0.49 -9.94 -15.94
N HIS A 29 -0.61 -10.29 -15.29
CA HIS A 29 -1.71 -9.33 -15.10
C HIS A 29 -1.32 -8.24 -14.10
N LYS A 30 -1.64 -6.99 -14.47
CA LYS A 30 -1.42 -5.83 -13.60
C LYS A 30 -2.70 -5.50 -12.86
N THR A 31 -2.56 -5.19 -11.59
CA THR A 31 -3.63 -4.65 -10.75
C THR A 31 -3.14 -3.40 -10.05
N GLU A 32 -4.04 -2.44 -9.87
CA GLU A 32 -3.74 -1.16 -9.25
C GLU A 32 -4.83 -0.77 -8.28
N GLY A 33 -4.50 0.12 -7.35
CA GLY A 33 -5.47 0.61 -6.41
C GLY A 33 -4.93 1.73 -5.53
N ASN A 34 -5.84 2.28 -4.74
CA ASN A 34 -5.51 3.29 -3.77
C ASN A 34 -6.33 3.13 -2.49
N PHE A 35 -5.74 3.53 -1.38
CA PHE A 35 -6.33 3.43 -0.04
C PHE A 35 -5.92 4.64 0.79
N SER A 36 -6.86 5.23 1.52
CA SER A 36 -6.61 6.39 2.37
C SER A 36 -6.79 6.01 3.84
N PHE A 37 -5.88 6.48 4.69
CA PHE A 37 -5.96 6.29 6.13
C PHE A 37 -5.50 7.55 6.88
N THR A 38 -5.87 7.65 8.15
CA THR A 38 -5.48 8.77 9.01
C THR A 38 -4.69 8.24 10.19
N VAL A 39 -3.50 8.81 10.41
CA VAL A 39 -2.69 8.61 11.61
C VAL A 39 -3.16 9.63 12.64
N LYS A 40 -3.66 9.13 13.77
CA LYS A 40 -4.06 9.97 14.91
C LYS A 40 -2.83 10.29 15.79
N PRO A 41 -2.86 11.41 16.53
CA PRO A 41 -1.90 11.67 17.61
C PRO A 41 -1.95 10.60 18.69
#